data_AF-A0A937AWF1-F1
#
_entry.id   AF-A0A937AWF1-F1
#
_cell.length_a   1.000
_cell.length_b   1.000
_cell.length_c   1.000
_cell.angle_alpha   90.00
_cell.angle_beta   90.00
_cell.angle_gamma   90.00
#
_symmetry.space_group_name_H-M   'P 1'
#
loop_
_entity.id
_entity.type
_entity.pdbx_description
1 polymer ?
#
loop_
_entity_poly.entity_id
_entity_poly.type
_entity_poly.pdbx_seq_one_letter_code
_entity_poly.pdbx_strand_id
1 'polypeptide(L)' 'MNELNKYSKTITQDVTQPAAQAMFYGIGLTEEDLKKAQVGVASMGYDGNTC' A
#
# COMPACT_ATOMS: atom_id res chain seq x y z
N MET A 1 -9.03 11.89 -16.42
CA MET A 1 -7.90 11.79 -15.47
C MET A 1 -7.43 10.34 -15.48
N ASN A 2 -6.12 10.11 -15.36
CA ASN A 2 -5.57 8.75 -15.28
C ASN A 2 -5.79 8.20 -13.85
N GLU A 3 -6.18 6.94 -13.73
CA GLU A 3 -6.32 6.27 -12.44
C GLU A 3 -4.92 6.05 -11.83
N LEU A 4 -4.69 6.52 -10.60
CA LEU A 4 -3.36 6.58 -9.99
C LEU A 4 -2.95 5.27 -9.28
N ASN A 5 -3.90 4.48 -8.81
CA ASN A 5 -3.68 3.28 -8.00
C ASN A 5 -3.80 1.98 -8.83
N LYS A 6 -3.29 1.99 -10.08
CA LYS A 6 -3.39 0.91 -11.07
C LYS A 6 -3.14 -0.50 -10.52
N TYR A 7 -2.15 -0.64 -9.64
CA TYR A 7 -1.77 -1.92 -9.02
C TYR A 7 -2.37 -2.12 -7.64
N SER A 8 -2.36 -1.08 -6.80
CA SER A 8 -2.84 -1.19 -5.40
C SER A 8 -4.33 -1.49 -5.33
N LYS A 9 -5.14 -1.02 -6.29
CA LYS A 9 -6.58 -1.29 -6.32
C LYS A 9 -6.92 -2.78 -6.31
N THR A 10 -6.04 -3.64 -6.84
CA THR A 10 -6.22 -5.09 -6.81
C THR A 10 -6.35 -5.63 -5.40
N ILE A 11 -5.70 -5.00 -4.41
CA ILE A 11 -5.74 -5.45 -3.01
C ILE A 11 -6.50 -4.49 -2.08
N THR A 12 -6.75 -3.25 -2.52
CA THR A 12 -7.47 -2.24 -1.72
C THR A 12 -8.94 -2.09 -2.09
N GLN A 13 -9.38 -2.57 -3.26
CA GLN A 13 -10.75 -2.37 -3.76
C GLN A 13 -11.43 -3.66 -4.26
N ASP A 14 -10.67 -4.74 -4.50
CA ASP A 14 -11.24 -6.04 -4.87
C ASP A 14 -11.97 -6.68 -3.69
N VAL A 15 -13.29 -6.84 -3.83
CA VAL A 15 -14.17 -7.43 -2.81
C VAL A 15 -13.89 -8.91 -2.56
N THR A 16 -13.21 -9.59 -3.47
CA THR A 16 -12.79 -10.99 -3.29
C THR A 16 -11.57 -11.13 -2.37
N GLN A 17 -10.92 -10.02 -2.00
CA GLN A 17 -9.72 -9.99 -1.16
C GLN A 17 -9.94 -9.22 0.16
N PRO A 18 -10.94 -9.56 0.98
CA PRO A 18 -11.24 -8.82 2.21
C PRO A 18 -10.12 -8.95 3.27
N ALA A 19 -9.37 -10.05 3.24
CA ALA A 19 -8.26 -10.27 4.16
C ALA A 19 -7.13 -9.24 3.95
N ALA A 20 -6.83 -8.87 2.69
CA ALA A 20 -5.81 -7.87 2.40
C ALA A 20 -6.21 -6.49 2.96
N GLN A 21 -7.48 -6.11 2.79
CA GLN A 21 -8.04 -4.87 3.33
C GLN A 21 -7.98 -4.85 4.86
N ALA A 22 -8.31 -5.97 5.53
CA ALA A 22 -8.20 -6.11 6.98
C ALA A 22 -6.77 -5.88 7.49
N MET A 23 -5.74 -6.39 6.80
CA MET A 23 -4.34 -6.15 7.16
C MET A 23 -3.96 -4.67 7.01
N PHE A 24 -4.47 -4.00 5.98
CA PHE A 24 -4.23 -2.57 5.79
C PHE A 24 -4.89 -1.72 6.88
N TYR A 25 -6.12 -2.05 7.29
CA TYR A 25 -6.74 -1.43 8.47
C TYR A 25 -5.91 -1.67 9.74
N GLY A 26 -5.38 -2.88 9.91
CA GLY A 26 -4.55 -3.24 11.06
C GLY A 26 -3.26 -2.41 11.20
N ILE A 27 -2.68 -1.93 10.10
CA ILE A 27 -1.53 -1.02 10.11
C ILE A 27 -1.92 0.48 10.11
N GLY A 28 -3.21 0.79 10.23
CA GLY A 28 -3.72 2.15 10.44
C GLY A 28 -4.19 2.89 9.19
N LEU A 29 -4.35 2.23 8.04
CA LEU A 29 -4.94 2.87 6.85
C LEU A 29 -6.46 3.04 7.02
N THR A 30 -6.99 4.16 6.54
CA THR A 30 -8.43 4.41 6.48
C THR A 30 -9.03 3.97 5.14
N GLU A 31 -10.35 3.92 5.04
CA GLU A 31 -11.03 3.67 3.75
C GLU A 31 -10.65 4.71 2.68
N GLU A 32 -10.42 5.96 3.08
CA GLU A 32 -9.95 7.02 2.18
C GLU A 32 -8.52 6.75 1.68
N ASP A 33 -7.66 6.16 2.50
CA ASP A 33 -6.31 5.78 2.11
C ASP A 33 -6.28 4.60 1.14
N LEU A 34 -7.23 3.66 1.26
CA LEU A 34 -7.39 2.55 0.31
C LEU A 34 -7.73 3.01 -1.12
N LYS A 35 -8.20 4.26 -1.28
CA LYS A 35 -8.46 4.90 -2.57
C LYS A 35 -7.23 5.59 -3.16
N LYS A 36 -6.17 5.78 -2.37
CA LYS A 36 -4.90 6.40 -2.82
C LYS A 36 -4.00 5.35 -3.48
N ALA A 37 -2.99 5.82 -4.21
CA ALA A 37 -1.93 4.95 -4.71
C ALA A 37 -1.00 4.54 -3.57
N GLN A 38 -0.72 3.25 -3.44
CA GLN A 38 0.30 2.76 -2.50
C GLN A 38 1.70 2.88 -3.12
N VAL A 39 2.63 3.44 -2.35
CA VAL A 39 4.03 3.65 -2.75
C VAL A 39 4.93 2.89 -1.77
N GLY A 40 5.63 1.87 -2.27
CA GLY A 40 6.66 1.18 -1.50
C GLY A 40 7.92 2.03 -1.41
N VAL A 41 8.41 2.30 -0.20
CA VAL A 41 9.68 2.99 0.02
C VAL A 41 10.73 1.95 0.38
N ALA A 42 11.59 1.59 -0.57
CA ALA A 42 12.70 0.68 -0.34
C ALA A 42 13.95 1.46 0.08
N SER A 43 14.48 1.15 1.26
CA SER A 43 15.72 1.74 1.78
C SER A 43 16.85 0.70 1.79
N MET A 44 18.06 1.16 1.52
CA MET A 44 19.30 0.37 1.59
C MET A 44 20.10 0.67 2.86
N GLY A 45 19.50 1.29 3.88
CA GLY A 45 20.20 1.66 5.11
C GLY A 45 20.67 0.44 5.92
N TYR A 46 21.95 0.43 6.28
CA TYR A 46 22.54 -0.47 7.27
C TYR A 46 23.84 0.13 7.83
N ASP A 47 24.23 -0.25 9.04
CA ASP A 47 25.36 0.37 9.75
C ASP A 47 26.75 -0.02 9.21
N GLY A 48 26.82 -0.93 8.23
CA GLY A 48 28.06 -1.55 7.75
C GLY A 48 28.69 -0.88 6.53
N ASN A 49 28.12 0.22 6.03
CA ASN A 49 28.63 0.95 4.86
C ASN A 49 28.26 2.43 4.94
N THR A 50 29.18 3.30 4.53
CA THR A 50 29.02 4.76 4.57
C THR A 50 28.30 5.36 3.36
N CYS A 51 28.09 4.58 2.29
CA CYS A 51 27.29 5.00 1.13
C CYS A 51 25.83 5.25 1.51
#